data_AF-A0A967WZL0-F1
#
_entry.id   AF-A0A967WZL0-F1
#
_cell.length_a   1.000
_cell.length_b   1.000
_cell.length_c   1.000
_cell.angle_alpha   90.00
_cell.angle_beta   90.00
_cell.angle_gamma   90.00
#
_symmetry.space_group_name_H-M   'P 1'
#
loop_
_entity.id
_entity.type
_entity.pdbx_description
1 polymer ?
#
loop_
_entity_poly.entity_id
_entity_poly.type
_entity_poly.pdbx_seq_one_letter_code
_entity_poly.pdbx_strand_id
1 'polypeptide(L)'
;MSLEEVTDWIAHEVQQRPTIYLSRGARGCAVGRVTKAVRTAADQLNLPVSNVRQIRMELATEIFGREVTTYNELTNKELWGLHRWLQRHDTPNALRDWLKGRYGSQPKLM
;
A
#
# COMPACT_ATOMS: atom_id res chain seq x y z
N MET A 1 -12.21 -6.37 5.50
CA MET A 1 -11.97 -5.28 4.54
C MET A 1 -11.29 -5.88 3.31
N SER A 2 -11.96 -5.90 2.17
CA SER A 2 -11.40 -6.22 0.85
C SER A 2 -10.55 -5.05 0.34
N LEU A 3 -9.80 -5.24 -0.76
CA LEU A 3 -9.04 -4.14 -1.37
C LEU A 3 -9.97 -3.05 -1.94
N GLU A 4 -11.15 -3.43 -2.43
CA GLU A 4 -12.17 -2.49 -2.93
C GLU A 4 -12.66 -1.57 -1.80
N GLU A 5 -12.97 -2.14 -0.62
CA GLU A 5 -13.35 -1.36 0.57
C GLU A 5 -12.21 -0.44 1.04
N VAL A 6 -10.94 -0.83 0.83
CA VAL A 6 -9.77 0.03 1.09
C VAL A 6 -9.71 1.18 0.09
N THR A 7 -9.91 0.91 -1.19
CA THR A 7 -9.91 1.92 -2.25
C THR A 7 -10.97 2.98 -2.00
N ASP A 8 -12.21 2.56 -1.74
CA ASP A 8 -13.32 3.48 -1.44
C ASP A 8 -13.04 4.30 -0.18
N TRP A 9 -12.49 3.67 0.86
CA TRP A 9 -12.14 4.36 2.08
C TRP A 9 -11.01 5.39 1.87
N ILE A 10 -9.96 5.04 1.13
CA ILE A 10 -8.87 5.97 0.80
C ILE A 10 -9.41 7.12 -0.05
N ALA A 11 -10.26 6.85 -1.04
CA ALA A 11 -10.90 7.87 -1.85
C ALA A 11 -11.72 8.84 -0.98
N HIS A 12 -12.48 8.32 -0.02
CA HIS A 12 -13.22 9.13 0.95
C HIS A 12 -12.28 10.00 1.82
N GLU A 13 -11.22 9.43 2.40
CA GLU A 13 -10.25 10.20 3.21
C GLU A 13 -9.54 11.29 2.40
N VAL A 14 -9.25 11.02 1.12
CA VAL A 14 -8.64 11.99 0.19
C VAL A 14 -9.60 13.13 -0.10
N GLN A 15 -10.89 12.85 -0.28
CA GLN A 15 -11.93 13.85 -0.55
C GLN A 15 -12.22 14.74 0.67
N GLN A 16 -12.25 14.18 1.88
CA GLN A 16 -12.54 14.91 3.12
C GLN A 16 -11.49 15.97 3.50
N ARG A 17 -10.34 16.01 2.82
CA ARG A 17 -9.23 16.90 3.15
C ARG A 17 -8.96 17.89 2.02
N PRO A 18 -9.41 19.16 2.14
CA PRO A 18 -9.22 20.16 1.08
C PRO A 18 -7.73 20.46 0.84
N THR A 19 -6.90 20.51 1.89
CA THR A 19 -5.45 20.79 1.77
C THR A 19 -4.64 19.94 2.74
N ILE A 20 -3.69 19.14 2.21
CA ILE A 20 -2.62 18.51 2.99
C ILE A 20 -1.29 18.91 2.36
N TYR A 21 -0.40 19.44 3.19
CA TYR A 21 1.01 19.62 2.85
C TYR A 21 1.85 18.60 3.61
N LEU A 22 2.55 17.72 2.88
CA LEU A 22 3.57 16.85 3.46
C LEU A 22 4.94 17.40 3.08
N SER A 23 5.77 17.68 4.09
CA SER A 23 7.18 17.98 3.87
C SER A 23 7.89 16.80 3.19
N ARG A 24 9.02 17.05 2.53
CA ARG A 24 9.84 15.99 1.90
C ARG A 24 10.17 14.86 2.89
N GLY A 25 10.48 15.20 4.14
CA GLY A 25 10.73 14.22 5.21
C GLY A 25 9.49 13.40 5.57
N ALA A 26 8.32 14.03 5.68
CA ALA A 26 7.06 13.34 5.95
C ALA A 26 6.67 12.38 4.81
N ARG A 27 6.89 12.79 3.55
CA ARG A 27 6.68 11.92 2.37
C ARG A 27 7.59 10.69 2.43
N GLY A 28 8.89 10.89 2.68
CA GLY A 28 9.84 9.79 2.84
C GLY A 28 9.45 8.82 3.96
N CYS A 29 9.01 9.35 5.10
CA CYS A 29 8.53 8.54 6.22
C CYS A 29 7.30 7.70 5.84
N ALA A 30 6.31 8.30 5.17
CA ALA A 30 5.10 7.59 4.73
C ALA A 30 5.44 6.43 3.79
N VAL A 31 6.30 6.66 2.79
CA VAL A 31 6.80 5.62 1.88
C VAL A 31 7.54 4.51 2.64
N GLY A 32 8.38 4.88 3.61
CA GLY A 32 9.07 3.95 4.49
C GLY A 32 8.12 3.06 5.30
N ARG A 33 7.02 3.63 5.80
CA ARG A 33 5.99 2.86 6.53
C ARG A 33 5.28 1.86 5.64
N VAL A 34 4.93 2.26 4.41
CA VAL A 34 4.34 1.36 3.41
C VAL A 34 5.28 0.20 3.11
N THR A 35 6.57 0.51 2.92
CA THR A 35 7.62 -0.50 2.70
C THR A 35 7.69 -1.49 3.85
N LYS A 36 7.68 -0.99 5.09
CA LYS A 36 7.70 -1.84 6.28
C LYS A 36 6.46 -2.72 6.36
N ALA A 37 5.27 -2.17 6.13
CA ALA A 37 4.01 -2.92 6.19
C ALA A 37 3.96 -4.06 5.16
N VAL A 38 4.32 -3.78 3.91
CA VAL A 38 4.40 -4.80 2.84
C VAL A 38 5.39 -5.90 3.20
N ARG A 39 6.59 -5.53 3.66
CA ARG A 39 7.60 -6.52 4.07
C ARG A 39 7.11 -7.38 5.23
N THR A 40 6.60 -6.77 6.29
CA THR A 40 6.09 -7.51 7.46
C THR A 40 4.94 -8.45 7.09
N ALA A 41 4.00 -8.00 6.24
CA ALA A 41 2.90 -8.84 5.79
C ALA A 41 3.39 -10.01 4.91
N ALA A 42 4.36 -9.77 4.03
CA ALA A 42 4.98 -10.82 3.22
C ALA A 42 5.75 -11.85 4.08
N ASP A 43 6.52 -11.38 5.07
CA ASP A 43 7.26 -12.23 6.00
C ASP A 43 6.30 -13.12 6.80
N GLN A 44 5.20 -12.56 7.29
CA GLN A 44 4.14 -13.31 8.00
C GLN A 44 3.49 -14.41 7.15
N LEU A 45 3.47 -14.22 5.82
CA LEU A 45 2.91 -15.18 4.87
C LEU A 45 3.98 -16.13 4.31
N ASN A 46 5.24 -16.02 4.74
CA ASN A 46 6.39 -16.75 4.19
C ASN A 46 6.51 -16.61 2.66
N LEU A 47 6.16 -15.44 2.12
CA LEU A 47 6.24 -15.18 0.67
C LEU A 47 7.67 -14.78 0.29
N PRO A 48 8.25 -15.36 -0.78
CA PRO A 48 9.57 -14.98 -1.28
C PRO A 48 9.49 -13.65 -2.04
N VAL A 49 9.40 -12.55 -1.30
CA VAL A 49 9.29 -11.20 -1.87
C VAL A 49 10.67 -10.65 -2.18
N SER A 50 11.13 -10.82 -3.40
CA SER A 50 12.43 -10.32 -3.88
C SER A 50 12.41 -8.81 -4.18
N ASN A 51 11.25 -8.24 -4.54
CA ASN A 51 11.14 -6.84 -4.98
C ASN A 51 10.00 -6.06 -4.29
N VAL A 52 10.22 -5.66 -3.03
CA VAL A 52 9.26 -4.83 -2.25
C VAL A 52 8.93 -3.49 -2.93
N ARG A 53 9.82 -2.95 -3.79
CA ARG A 53 9.51 -1.72 -4.54
C ARG A 53 8.40 -1.99 -5.56
N GLN A 54 8.53 -3.04 -6.34
CA GLN A 54 7.53 -3.42 -7.35
C GLN A 54 6.17 -3.69 -6.70
N ILE A 55 6.14 -4.47 -5.62
CA ILE A 55 4.88 -4.78 -4.91
C ILE A 55 4.17 -3.51 -4.45
N ARG A 56 4.90 -2.53 -3.95
CA ARG A 56 4.32 -1.24 -3.57
C ARG A 56 3.75 -0.48 -4.75
N MET A 57 4.43 -0.52 -5.90
CA MET A 57 3.92 0.14 -7.12
C MET A 57 2.64 -0.52 -7.62
N GLU A 58 2.60 -1.86 -7.62
CA GLU A 58 1.40 -2.63 -7.98
C GLU A 58 0.24 -2.34 -7.02
N LEU A 59 0.52 -2.35 -5.71
CA LEU A 59 -0.47 -2.00 -4.69
C LEU A 59 -1.03 -0.59 -4.89
N ALA A 60 -0.15 0.41 -5.12
CA ALA A 60 -0.59 1.78 -5.38
C ALA A 60 -1.39 1.89 -6.69
N THR A 61 -0.96 1.17 -7.73
CA THR A 61 -1.64 1.16 -9.03
C THR A 61 -3.07 0.64 -8.92
N GLU A 62 -3.28 -0.44 -8.17
CA GLU A 62 -4.62 -1.01 -7.92
C GLU A 62 -5.47 -0.12 -7.04
N ILE A 63 -4.92 0.41 -5.95
CA ILE A 63 -5.66 1.28 -5.03
C ILE A 63 -6.15 2.56 -5.73
N PHE A 64 -5.33 3.14 -6.61
CA PHE A 64 -5.66 4.41 -7.26
C PHE A 64 -6.23 4.25 -8.68
N GLY A 65 -6.36 3.01 -9.19
CA GLY A 65 -6.90 2.72 -10.52
C GLY A 65 -6.13 3.38 -11.67
N ARG A 66 -4.84 3.71 -11.46
CA ARG A 66 -3.97 4.36 -12.46
C ARG A 66 -2.55 3.83 -12.33
N GLU A 67 -1.80 3.81 -13.43
CA GLU A 67 -0.39 3.40 -13.38
C GLU A 67 0.42 4.30 -12.44
N VAL A 68 1.12 3.67 -11.48
CA VAL A 68 2.04 4.33 -10.55
C VAL A 68 3.40 3.67 -10.66
N THR A 69 4.37 4.37 -11.22
CA THR A 69 5.75 3.86 -11.42
C THR A 69 6.68 4.33 -10.29
N THR A 70 6.30 5.40 -9.60
CA THR A 70 7.01 5.92 -8.43
C THR A 70 6.07 6.61 -7.45
N TYR A 71 6.36 6.49 -6.15
CA TYR A 71 5.57 7.17 -5.10
C TYR A 71 5.72 8.70 -5.13
N ASN A 72 6.63 9.24 -5.95
CA ASN A 72 6.68 10.66 -6.21
C ASN A 72 5.49 11.16 -7.05
N GLU A 73 4.84 10.28 -7.82
CA GLU A 73 3.62 10.58 -8.59
C GLU A 73 2.36 10.61 -7.71
N LEU A 74 2.46 10.15 -6.45
CA LEU A 74 1.37 10.23 -5.50
C LEU A 74 1.30 11.63 -4.92
N THR A 75 0.11 12.23 -5.01
CA THR A 75 -0.23 13.46 -4.32
C THR A 75 -0.06 13.29 -2.81
N ASN A 76 0.09 14.41 -2.09
CA ASN A 76 0.17 14.37 -0.63
C ASN A 76 -1.07 13.74 0.01
N LYS A 77 -2.24 13.88 -0.62
CA LYS A 77 -3.49 13.30 -0.13
C LYS A 77 -3.51 11.79 -0.31
N GLU A 78 -3.17 11.29 -1.49
CA GLU A 78 -3.08 9.84 -1.77
C GLU A 78 -2.07 9.16 -0.84
N LEU A 79 -0.89 9.76 -0.69
CA LEU A 79 0.16 9.25 0.21
C LEU A 79 -0.31 9.20 1.66
N TRP A 80 -1.07 10.23 2.07
CA TRP A 80 -1.64 10.32 3.40
C TRP A 80 -2.75 9.27 3.62
N GLY A 81 -3.67 9.12 2.67
CA GLY A 81 -4.74 8.11 2.72
C GLY A 81 -4.17 6.70 2.83
N LEU A 82 -3.18 6.37 2.00
CA LEU A 82 -2.45 5.10 2.06
C LEU A 82 -1.76 4.91 3.41
N HIS A 83 -1.08 5.94 3.92
CA HIS A 83 -0.42 5.89 5.21
C HIS A 83 -1.40 5.68 6.37
N ARG A 84 -2.55 6.37 6.34
CA ARG A 84 -3.59 6.26 7.36
C ARG A 84 -4.28 4.91 7.33
N TRP A 85 -4.53 4.39 6.13
CA TRP A 85 -5.00 3.03 5.96
C TRP A 85 -4.05 2.07 6.67
N LEU A 86 -2.74 2.12 6.41
CA LEU A 86 -1.75 1.26 7.07
C LEU A 86 -1.64 1.39 8.60
N GLN A 87 -2.19 2.45 9.20
CA GLN A 87 -2.25 2.62 10.65
C GLN A 87 -3.51 2.02 11.28
N ARG A 88 -4.52 1.64 10.50
CA ARG A 88 -5.76 1.04 11.06
C ARG A 88 -5.52 -0.40 11.51
N HIS A 89 -6.23 -0.80 12.57
CA HIS A 89 -6.12 -2.12 13.18
C HIS A 89 -6.50 -3.29 12.23
N ASP A 90 -7.35 -3.05 11.23
CA ASP A 90 -7.84 -4.07 10.29
C ASP A 90 -6.99 -4.24 9.03
N THR A 91 -6.07 -3.31 8.80
CA THR A 91 -5.20 -3.25 7.61
C THR A 91 -4.26 -4.43 7.43
N PRO A 92 -3.77 -5.11 8.49
CA PRO A 92 -3.00 -6.34 8.31
C PRO A 92 -3.76 -7.39 7.51
N ASN A 93 -5.09 -7.43 7.52
CA ASN A 93 -5.85 -8.48 6.83
C ASN A 93 -5.93 -8.21 5.33
N ALA A 94 -6.41 -7.04 4.92
CA ALA A 94 -6.57 -6.68 3.51
C ALA A 94 -5.25 -6.78 2.72
N LEU A 95 -4.16 -6.26 3.30
CA LEU A 95 -2.84 -6.32 2.67
C LEU A 95 -2.32 -7.76 2.56
N ARG A 96 -2.54 -8.59 3.58
CA ARG A 96 -2.14 -10.01 3.56
C ARG A 96 -2.95 -10.80 2.54
N ASP A 97 -4.25 -10.60 2.48
CA ASP A 97 -5.13 -11.30 1.54
C ASP A 97 -4.77 -10.94 0.09
N TRP A 98 -4.52 -9.65 -0.17
CA TRP A 98 -4.03 -9.19 -1.47
C TRP A 98 -2.66 -9.81 -1.83
N LEU A 99 -1.68 -9.77 -0.91
CA LEU A 99 -0.37 -10.38 -1.12
C LEU A 99 -0.46 -11.89 -1.37
N LYS A 100 -1.30 -12.60 -0.61
CA LYS A 100 -1.52 -14.04 -0.75
C LYS A 100 -2.20 -14.36 -2.09
N GLY A 101 -3.22 -13.59 -2.49
CA GLY A 101 -3.90 -13.79 -3.77
C GLY A 101 -2.98 -13.57 -4.96
N ARG A 102 -2.04 -12.63 -4.86
CA ARG A 102 -1.17 -12.24 -5.98
C ARG A 102 0.14 -13.01 -6.06
N TYR A 103 0.76 -13.29 -4.92
CA TYR A 103 2.08 -13.92 -4.85
C TYR A 103 2.09 -15.27 -4.11
N GLY A 104 1.02 -15.62 -3.40
CA GLY A 104 0.92 -16.88 -2.64
C GLY A 104 0.78 -18.13 -3.50
N SER A 105 0.42 -17.99 -4.78
CA SER A 105 0.33 -19.10 -5.72
C SER A 105 1.63 -19.38 -6.48
N GLN A 106 2.75 -18.71 -6.18
CA GLN A 106 4.03 -19.06 -6.80
C GLN A 106 4.41 -20.48 -6.35
N PRO A 107 4.33 -21.50 -7.23
CA PRO A 107 4.79 -22.83 -6.85
C PRO A 107 6.24 -22.70 -6.43
N LYS A 108 6.60 -23.27 -5.27
CA LYS A 108 8.00 -23.44 -4.90
C LYS A 108 8.68 -24.05 -6.12
N LEU A 109 9.59 -23.30 -6.75
CA LEU A 109 10.54 -23.87 -7.68
C LEU A 109 11.31 -24.92 -6.87
N MET A 110 10.88 -26.18 -7.00
CA MET A 110 11.62 -27.36 -6.59
C MET A 110 12.81 -27.54 -7.52
#